data_AF-A0A523PKV6-F1
#
_entry.id   AF-A0A523PKV6-F1
#
_cell.length_a   1.000
_cell.length_b   1.000
_cell.length_c   1.000
_cell.angle_alpha   90.00
_cell.angle_beta   90.00
_cell.angle_gamma   90.00
#
_symmetry.space_group_name_H-M   'P 1'
#
loop_
_entity.id
_entity.type
_entity.pdbx_description
1 polymer ?
#
loop_
_entity_poly.entity_id
_entity_poly.type
_entity_poly.pdbx_seq_one_letter_code
_entity_poly.pdbx_strand_id
1 'polypeptide(L)'
;MRTRTSILRLSALVVLPILGGTLAAQDRQLKDRDLKDLGKQLANYVEAREADEDVWDAEESVKDALAKLQKKLKGKDPLSLPADFGQAIWMSKKYEKAKVKRGKVADVESDARIFGEQEFEYTAWAPSKYSAKNGPYPLIISIHDEEPDTTPKSHIIEEWRDQDLRAGAIIVAPPMPEDFSIWSVAGTAENPGGVAYVLTTFNDVSQKYAIDFDRVYLAGRGTGVAAAIAIASLFPDRFAGVIGRAGDAGNTSPENFQNLPTYFAGGGGQATAFDTAIRSLGFDNCTLDPTGLGKDVWNWMQSHPRISNPMEVTLVPGAPFPNRASWIQVPPTDGQTAARIHATIDRATNTITVNGEGIDDFTIFLNDVLVDLDKPVIVICNGAENVDLIPRNLKVTLDMMYFARSDPGKVFVANKSYHLPPPASK
;
A
#
# COMPACT_ATOMS: atom_id res chain seq x y z
N MET A 1 31.86 -12.85 -56.17
CA MET A 1 30.61 -12.09 -55.95
C MET A 1 29.46 -13.07 -55.75
N ARG A 2 29.12 -13.39 -54.49
CA ARG A 2 27.91 -14.12 -54.10
C ARG A 2 27.47 -13.57 -52.76
N THR A 3 26.43 -12.76 -52.79
CA THR A 3 25.77 -12.10 -51.67
C THR A 3 25.06 -13.14 -50.81
N ARG A 4 25.38 -13.19 -49.50
CA ARG A 4 24.63 -13.96 -48.50
C ARG A 4 23.50 -13.10 -47.96
N THR A 5 22.28 -13.47 -48.31
CA THR A 5 21.04 -12.96 -47.70
C THR A 5 20.88 -13.58 -46.32
N SER A 6 20.91 -12.76 -45.26
CA SER A 6 20.55 -13.21 -43.91
C SER A 6 19.03 -13.08 -43.77
N ILE A 7 18.37 -14.18 -43.42
CA ILE A 7 16.95 -14.24 -43.13
C ILE A 7 16.84 -14.08 -41.61
N LEU A 8 16.38 -12.91 -41.16
CA LEU A 8 15.98 -12.67 -39.78
C LEU A 8 14.78 -13.57 -39.45
N ARG A 9 14.95 -14.53 -38.54
CA ARG A 9 13.83 -15.28 -37.97
C ARG A 9 13.15 -14.40 -36.92
N LEU A 10 11.97 -13.90 -37.28
CA LEU A 10 11.04 -13.26 -36.34
C LEU A 10 10.45 -14.37 -35.44
N SER A 11 10.97 -14.49 -34.22
CA SER A 11 10.36 -15.36 -33.20
C SER A 11 9.09 -14.68 -32.71
N ALA A 12 7.94 -15.20 -33.12
CA ALA A 12 6.64 -14.80 -32.58
C ALA A 12 6.57 -15.17 -31.10
N LEU A 13 6.71 -14.17 -30.22
CA LEU A 13 6.45 -14.32 -28.80
C LEU A 13 4.93 -14.45 -28.62
N VAL A 14 4.46 -15.66 -28.35
CA VAL A 14 3.07 -15.90 -27.97
C VAL A 14 2.89 -15.35 -26.55
N VAL A 15 2.31 -14.15 -26.45
CA VAL A 15 1.84 -13.59 -25.18
C VAL A 15 0.58 -14.37 -24.78
N LEU A 16 0.73 -15.35 -23.90
CA LEU A 16 -0.39 -15.96 -23.20
C LEU A 16 -1.00 -14.91 -22.26
N PRO A 17 -2.34 -14.77 -22.21
CA PRO A 17 -2.98 -13.90 -21.23
C PRO A 17 -2.71 -14.47 -19.83
N ILE A 18 -1.95 -13.73 -19.03
CA ILE A 18 -1.81 -14.00 -17.60
C ILE A 18 -3.18 -13.72 -16.98
N LEU A 19 -3.98 -14.77 -16.80
CA LEU A 19 -5.11 -14.73 -15.89
C LEU A 19 -4.58 -14.35 -14.51
N GLY A 20 -5.03 -13.19 -14.02
CA GLY A 20 -4.54 -12.52 -12.83
C GLY A 20 -4.74 -13.32 -11.54
N GLY A 21 -3.82 -14.24 -11.25
CA GLY A 21 -3.43 -14.54 -9.89
C GLY A 21 -2.33 -13.56 -9.50
N THR A 22 -2.54 -12.77 -8.45
CA THR A 22 -1.46 -12.03 -7.81
C THR A 22 -0.35 -13.01 -7.40
N LEU A 23 0.92 -12.60 -7.42
CA LEU A 23 2.04 -13.42 -6.92
C LEU A 23 1.78 -13.93 -5.49
N ALA A 24 1.02 -13.17 -4.68
CA ALA A 24 0.56 -13.58 -3.34
C ALA A 24 -0.34 -14.83 -3.33
N ALA A 25 -1.06 -15.13 -4.41
CA ALA A 25 -1.91 -16.32 -4.50
C ALA A 25 -1.11 -17.63 -4.71
N GLN A 26 0.16 -17.56 -5.17
CA GLN A 26 0.96 -18.74 -5.50
C GLN A 26 1.59 -19.43 -4.28
N ASP A 27 1.69 -18.76 -3.12
CA ASP A 27 2.35 -19.29 -1.91
C ASP A 27 1.39 -19.76 -0.80
N ARG A 28 0.07 -19.73 -1.04
CA ARG A 28 -0.94 -20.14 -0.04
C ARG A 28 -0.93 -21.66 0.19
N GLN A 29 -0.91 -22.07 1.46
CA GLN A 29 -0.88 -23.47 1.88
C GLN A 29 -2.23 -23.95 2.43
N LEU A 30 -3.12 -23.03 2.83
CA LEU A 30 -4.41 -23.35 3.42
C LEU A 30 -5.56 -23.19 2.42
N LYS A 31 -6.63 -23.96 2.64
CA LYS A 31 -7.84 -23.91 1.81
C LYS A 31 -8.70 -22.72 2.20
N ASP A 32 -9.38 -22.10 1.24
CA ASP A 32 -10.32 -21.00 1.48
C ASP A 32 -11.36 -21.28 2.55
N ARG A 33 -11.85 -22.52 2.67
CA ARG A 33 -12.79 -22.90 3.74
C ARG A 33 -12.18 -22.68 5.12
N ASP A 34 -10.93 -23.07 5.30
CA ASP A 34 -10.24 -22.97 6.60
C ASP A 34 -9.88 -21.50 6.90
N LEU A 35 -9.55 -20.72 5.88
CA LEU A 35 -9.29 -19.28 5.99
C LEU A 35 -10.55 -18.46 6.27
N LYS A 36 -11.71 -18.88 5.76
CA LYS A 36 -13.01 -18.26 6.10
C LYS A 36 -13.32 -18.39 7.58
N ASP A 37 -13.02 -19.54 8.18
CA ASP A 37 -13.23 -19.73 9.63
C ASP A 37 -12.33 -18.81 10.45
N LEU A 38 -11.05 -18.68 10.09
CA LEU A 38 -10.14 -17.72 10.74
C LEU A 38 -10.59 -16.27 10.50
N GLY A 39 -10.94 -15.92 9.26
CA GLY A 39 -11.43 -14.58 8.89
C GLY A 39 -12.67 -14.18 9.67
N LYS A 40 -13.58 -15.12 9.96
CA LYS A 40 -14.72 -14.88 10.85
C LYS A 40 -14.27 -14.49 12.27
N GLN A 41 -13.30 -15.21 12.84
CA GLN A 41 -12.81 -14.87 14.19
C GLN A 41 -12.05 -13.55 14.21
N LEU A 42 -11.28 -13.24 13.17
CA LEU A 42 -10.61 -11.95 13.02
C LEU A 42 -11.63 -10.80 12.91
N ALA A 43 -12.74 -11.00 12.19
CA ALA A 43 -13.81 -10.01 12.12
C ALA A 43 -14.45 -9.78 13.50
N ASN A 44 -14.73 -10.85 14.24
CA ASN A 44 -15.27 -10.75 15.60
C ASN A 44 -14.30 -10.03 16.55
N TYR A 45 -12.99 -10.28 16.41
CA TYR A 45 -11.96 -9.57 17.19
C TYR A 45 -11.93 -8.08 16.91
N VAL A 46 -12.05 -7.66 15.63
CA VAL A 46 -12.15 -6.25 15.28
C VAL A 46 -13.42 -5.63 15.86
N GLU A 47 -14.57 -6.30 15.75
CA GLU A 47 -15.84 -5.81 16.32
C GLU A 47 -15.76 -5.66 17.85
N ALA A 48 -15.17 -6.63 18.54
CA ALA A 48 -14.92 -6.57 19.98
C ALA A 48 -14.02 -5.40 20.38
N ARG A 49 -12.96 -5.13 19.60
CA ARG A 49 -12.04 -4.00 19.80
C ARG A 49 -12.69 -2.64 19.56
N GLU A 50 -13.55 -2.54 18.55
CA GLU A 50 -14.30 -1.32 18.25
C GLU A 50 -15.35 -1.02 19.34
N ALA A 51 -15.94 -2.07 19.92
CA ALA A 51 -16.91 -1.94 21.00
C ALA A 51 -16.28 -1.80 22.41
N ASP A 52 -14.99 -2.10 22.56
CA ASP A 52 -14.32 -2.28 23.86
C ASP A 52 -15.01 -3.32 24.77
N GLU A 53 -15.59 -4.34 24.14
CA GLU A 53 -16.38 -5.40 24.79
C GLU A 53 -15.83 -6.78 24.39
N ASP A 54 -15.72 -7.72 25.34
CA ASP A 54 -15.34 -9.13 25.11
C ASP A 54 -14.03 -9.34 24.31
N VAL A 55 -13.11 -8.37 24.32
CA VAL A 55 -11.85 -8.40 23.54
C VAL A 55 -11.02 -9.64 23.84
N TRP A 56 -10.94 -10.03 25.12
CA TRP A 56 -10.19 -11.20 25.55
C TRP A 56 -10.79 -12.51 25.01
N ASP A 57 -12.11 -12.66 25.07
CA ASP A 57 -12.81 -13.83 24.54
C ASP A 57 -12.67 -13.94 23.01
N ALA A 58 -12.71 -12.80 22.31
CA ALA A 58 -12.49 -12.73 20.88
C ALA A 58 -11.03 -13.08 20.50
N GLU A 59 -10.04 -12.62 21.27
CA GLU A 59 -8.63 -13.00 21.08
C GLU A 59 -8.43 -14.51 21.30
N GLU A 60 -9.06 -15.09 22.32
CA GLU A 60 -9.00 -16.53 22.58
C GLU A 60 -9.63 -17.34 21.44
N SER A 61 -10.73 -16.85 20.86
CA SER A 61 -11.36 -17.45 19.68
C SER A 61 -10.44 -17.46 18.45
N VAL A 62 -9.61 -16.42 18.28
CA VAL A 62 -8.57 -16.39 17.23
C VAL A 62 -7.48 -17.42 17.54
N LYS A 63 -7.00 -17.52 18.79
CA LYS A 63 -6.01 -18.53 19.20
C LYS A 63 -6.50 -19.94 18.93
N ASP A 64 -7.75 -20.24 19.26
CA ASP A 64 -8.39 -21.53 19.00
C ASP A 64 -8.47 -21.87 17.51
N ALA A 65 -8.80 -20.87 16.67
CA ALA A 65 -8.80 -21.05 15.22
C ALA A 65 -7.38 -21.37 14.71
N LEU A 66 -6.36 -20.66 15.19
CA LEU A 66 -4.96 -20.91 14.84
C LEU A 66 -4.50 -22.30 15.32
N ALA A 67 -4.84 -22.72 16.54
CA ALA A 67 -4.52 -24.05 17.04
C ALA A 67 -5.12 -25.18 16.18
N LYS A 68 -6.33 -24.98 15.64
CA LYS A 68 -6.95 -25.91 14.67
C LYS A 68 -6.19 -25.94 13.35
N LEU A 69 -5.73 -24.78 12.86
CA LEU A 69 -4.89 -24.70 11.66
C LEU A 69 -3.54 -25.37 11.87
N GLN A 70 -2.89 -25.17 13.03
CA GLN A 70 -1.61 -25.78 13.37
C GLN A 70 -1.67 -27.32 13.32
N LYS A 71 -2.77 -27.92 13.82
CA LYS A 71 -3.01 -29.36 13.70
C LYS A 71 -3.08 -29.82 12.24
N LYS A 72 -3.72 -29.05 11.36
CA LYS A 72 -3.78 -29.33 9.91
C LYS A 72 -2.42 -29.16 9.23
N LEU A 73 -1.62 -28.22 9.71
CA LEU A 73 -0.26 -27.94 9.26
C LEU A 73 0.80 -28.85 9.90
N LYS A 74 0.38 -29.93 10.58
CA LYS A 74 1.27 -30.92 11.22
C LYS A 74 2.25 -30.29 12.21
N GLY A 75 1.80 -29.30 12.96
CA GLY A 75 2.58 -28.63 14.00
C GLY A 75 3.25 -27.33 13.55
N LYS A 76 3.35 -27.05 12.24
CA LYS A 76 3.89 -25.79 11.73
C LYS A 76 3.00 -24.62 12.18
N ASP A 77 3.63 -23.57 12.69
CA ASP A 77 2.97 -22.37 13.17
C ASP A 77 2.18 -21.68 12.03
N PRO A 78 0.86 -21.49 12.13
CA PRO A 78 0.09 -20.78 11.10
C PRO A 78 0.54 -19.33 10.87
N LEU A 79 1.13 -18.66 11.86
CA LEU A 79 1.69 -17.30 11.68
C LEU A 79 2.91 -17.29 10.75
N SER A 80 3.50 -18.46 10.46
CA SER A 80 4.55 -18.58 9.43
C SER A 80 4.03 -18.49 7.99
N LEU A 81 2.72 -18.33 7.81
CA LEU A 81 2.05 -18.26 6.52
C LEU A 81 1.41 -16.87 6.32
N PRO A 82 2.20 -15.79 6.14
CA PRO A 82 1.66 -14.42 6.05
C PRO A 82 0.67 -14.23 4.89
N ALA A 83 0.85 -14.92 3.76
CA ALA A 83 -0.10 -14.86 2.63
C ALA A 83 -1.47 -15.49 2.98
N ASP A 84 -1.47 -16.62 3.68
CA ASP A 84 -2.70 -17.27 4.15
C ASP A 84 -3.40 -16.42 5.23
N PHE A 85 -2.64 -15.87 6.18
CA PHE A 85 -3.20 -15.00 7.21
C PHE A 85 -3.75 -13.70 6.60
N GLY A 86 -3.04 -13.11 5.64
CA GLY A 86 -3.50 -11.95 4.85
C GLY A 86 -4.82 -12.24 4.17
N GLN A 87 -4.93 -13.39 3.49
CA GLN A 87 -6.19 -13.82 2.88
C GLN A 87 -7.32 -13.98 3.92
N ALA A 88 -7.04 -14.44 5.14
CA ALA A 88 -8.04 -14.50 6.21
C ALA A 88 -8.47 -13.09 6.67
N ILE A 89 -7.55 -12.12 6.77
CA ILE A 89 -7.88 -10.71 7.02
C ILE A 89 -8.77 -10.18 5.90
N TRP A 90 -8.44 -10.45 4.63
CA TRP A 90 -9.29 -10.03 3.51
C TRP A 90 -10.70 -10.64 3.59
N MET A 91 -10.81 -11.92 3.97
CA MET A 91 -12.10 -12.59 4.17
C MET A 91 -12.87 -12.09 5.40
N SER A 92 -12.20 -11.44 6.36
CA SER A 92 -12.83 -10.84 7.53
C SER A 92 -13.62 -9.58 7.17
N LYS A 93 -13.20 -8.90 6.09
CA LYS A 93 -13.88 -7.74 5.51
C LYS A 93 -15.21 -8.22 4.91
N LYS A 94 -16.32 -7.88 5.55
CA LYS A 94 -17.68 -8.38 5.22
C LYS A 94 -18.25 -7.74 3.94
N TYR A 95 -17.48 -7.71 2.85
CA TYR A 95 -17.77 -7.00 1.59
C TYR A 95 -19.13 -7.35 0.96
N GLU A 96 -19.60 -8.58 1.13
CA GLU A 96 -20.90 -9.02 0.62
C GLU A 96 -22.09 -8.30 1.29
N LYS A 97 -21.89 -7.70 2.47
CA LYS A 97 -22.92 -6.92 3.17
C LYS A 97 -23.01 -5.47 2.67
N ALA A 98 -21.97 -4.95 2.02
CA ALA A 98 -21.94 -3.57 1.56
C ALA A 98 -22.83 -3.34 0.33
N LYS A 99 -23.62 -2.26 0.36
CA LYS A 99 -24.50 -1.87 -0.75
C LYS A 99 -23.74 -1.03 -1.78
N VAL A 100 -23.04 -1.71 -2.68
CA VAL A 100 -22.28 -1.06 -3.76
C VAL A 100 -23.14 -0.77 -4.99
N LYS A 101 -23.17 0.50 -5.44
CA LYS A 101 -23.73 0.90 -6.73
C LYS A 101 -22.74 0.54 -7.85
N ARG A 102 -23.20 -0.18 -8.87
CA ARG A 102 -22.36 -0.76 -9.95
C ARG A 102 -22.71 -0.17 -11.30
N GLY A 103 -21.72 0.00 -12.18
CA GLY A 103 -21.91 0.42 -13.57
C GLY A 103 -22.40 1.86 -13.75
N LYS A 104 -22.36 2.67 -12.69
CA LYS A 104 -22.64 4.11 -12.72
C LYS A 104 -21.79 4.82 -11.68
N VAL A 105 -21.45 6.08 -11.98
CA VAL A 105 -20.78 6.98 -11.03
C VAL A 105 -21.82 7.44 -10.02
N ALA A 106 -21.53 7.33 -8.74
CA ALA A 106 -22.46 7.71 -7.69
C ALA A 106 -21.76 8.16 -6.42
N ASP A 107 -22.41 9.08 -5.73
CA ASP A 107 -22.01 9.57 -4.43
C ASP A 107 -22.33 8.51 -3.37
N VAL A 108 -21.43 8.39 -2.41
CA VAL A 108 -21.38 7.40 -1.34
C VAL A 108 -21.20 8.14 -0.02
N GLU A 109 -22.22 8.07 0.81
CA GLU A 109 -22.13 8.47 2.21
C GLU A 109 -21.15 7.53 2.94
N SER A 110 -20.17 8.12 3.61
CA SER A 110 -19.16 7.38 4.37
C SER A 110 -19.67 7.02 5.75
N ASP A 111 -19.38 5.80 6.21
CA ASP A 111 -19.60 5.43 7.61
C ASP A 111 -18.42 5.91 8.48
N ALA A 112 -17.25 6.07 7.88
CA ALA A 112 -16.09 6.69 8.52
C ALA A 112 -16.28 8.21 8.67
N ARG A 113 -15.65 8.78 9.69
CA ARG A 113 -15.62 10.21 9.99
C ARG A 113 -14.21 10.77 9.88
N ILE A 114 -14.08 11.96 9.30
CA ILE A 114 -12.81 12.66 9.28
C ILE A 114 -12.50 13.13 10.70
N PHE A 115 -11.30 12.77 11.19
CA PHE A 115 -10.91 12.95 12.59
C PHE A 115 -11.90 12.38 13.63
N GLY A 116 -12.75 11.43 13.25
CA GLY A 116 -13.77 10.86 14.15
C GLY A 116 -15.03 11.71 14.32
N GLU A 117 -15.09 12.91 13.72
CA GLU A 117 -16.15 13.88 13.99
C GLU A 117 -16.95 14.23 12.72
N GLN A 118 -16.26 14.61 11.66
CA GLN A 118 -16.89 15.20 10.49
C GLN A 118 -17.41 14.14 9.50
N GLU A 119 -18.68 14.29 9.11
CA GLU A 119 -19.29 13.55 8.01
C GLU A 119 -18.70 13.98 6.66
N PHE A 120 -18.57 13.03 5.76
CA PHE A 120 -18.19 13.31 4.39
C PHE A 120 -18.82 12.28 3.45
N GLU A 121 -18.91 12.65 2.18
CA GLU A 121 -19.25 11.76 1.08
C GLU A 121 -18.13 11.75 0.05
N TYR A 122 -17.98 10.66 -0.68
CA TYR A 122 -17.08 10.59 -1.83
C TYR A 122 -17.81 10.01 -3.02
N THR A 123 -17.29 10.24 -4.22
CA THR A 123 -17.87 9.66 -5.44
C THR A 123 -17.14 8.39 -5.81
N ALA A 124 -17.88 7.34 -6.18
CA ALA A 124 -17.33 6.07 -6.60
C ALA A 124 -17.88 5.59 -7.95
N TRP A 125 -17.04 4.87 -8.68
CA TRP A 125 -17.40 3.97 -9.77
C TRP A 125 -16.94 2.56 -9.40
N ALA A 126 -17.88 1.61 -9.42
CA ALA A 126 -17.56 0.19 -9.44
C ALA A 126 -17.95 -0.40 -10.80
N PRO A 127 -17.17 -1.38 -11.34
CA PRO A 127 -17.49 -2.03 -12.59
C PRO A 127 -18.93 -2.56 -12.64
N SER A 128 -19.57 -2.55 -13.81
CA SER A 128 -20.94 -3.07 -13.97
C SER A 128 -21.09 -4.53 -13.54
N LYS A 129 -20.02 -5.33 -13.74
CA LYS A 129 -19.92 -6.74 -13.34
C LYS A 129 -19.30 -6.94 -11.95
N TYR A 130 -19.09 -5.88 -11.17
CA TYR A 130 -18.52 -5.97 -9.83
C TYR A 130 -19.28 -6.99 -8.98
N SER A 131 -18.51 -7.83 -8.29
CA SER A 131 -18.98 -8.83 -7.35
C SER A 131 -17.92 -9.02 -6.28
N ALA A 132 -18.27 -8.79 -5.01
CA ALA A 132 -17.35 -8.98 -3.89
C ALA A 132 -16.76 -10.40 -3.85
N LYS A 133 -17.56 -11.41 -4.22
CA LYS A 133 -17.14 -12.82 -4.29
C LYS A 133 -16.10 -13.10 -5.37
N ASN A 134 -16.10 -12.33 -6.46
CA ASN A 134 -15.20 -12.50 -7.60
C ASN A 134 -14.05 -11.48 -7.58
N GLY A 135 -13.97 -10.64 -6.54
CA GLY A 135 -12.81 -9.79 -6.31
C GLY A 135 -11.58 -10.63 -5.92
N PRO A 136 -10.48 -9.97 -5.54
CA PRO A 136 -10.38 -8.53 -5.32
C PRO A 136 -10.22 -7.70 -6.61
N TYR A 137 -10.50 -6.39 -6.56
CA TYR A 137 -10.37 -5.44 -7.68
C TYR A 137 -9.30 -4.37 -7.39
N PRO A 138 -8.51 -3.94 -8.39
CA PRO A 138 -7.69 -2.75 -8.28
C PRO A 138 -8.52 -1.52 -7.88
N LEU A 139 -7.92 -0.64 -7.08
CA LEU A 139 -8.51 0.62 -6.64
C LEU A 139 -7.69 1.80 -7.16
N ILE A 140 -8.36 2.80 -7.72
CA ILE A 140 -7.79 4.11 -8.02
C ILE A 140 -8.46 5.14 -7.10
N ILE A 141 -7.67 5.79 -6.25
CA ILE A 141 -8.10 6.98 -5.51
C ILE A 141 -7.65 8.18 -6.32
N SER A 142 -8.59 8.93 -6.89
CA SER A 142 -8.29 9.99 -7.86
C SER A 142 -8.61 11.38 -7.33
N ILE A 143 -7.57 12.17 -7.13
CA ILE A 143 -7.62 13.60 -6.80
C ILE A 143 -7.88 14.38 -8.09
N HIS A 144 -8.84 15.29 -8.05
CA HIS A 144 -9.24 16.11 -9.20
C HIS A 144 -8.31 17.32 -9.40
N ASP A 145 -8.57 18.09 -10.46
CA ASP A 145 -7.86 19.33 -10.76
C ASP A 145 -8.45 20.53 -10.01
N GLU A 146 -7.72 21.65 -9.92
CA GLU A 146 -8.19 22.90 -9.28
C GLU A 146 -9.12 23.72 -10.19
N GLU A 147 -10.25 23.14 -10.58
CA GLU A 147 -11.25 23.87 -11.37
C GLU A 147 -12.49 24.14 -10.50
N PRO A 148 -12.96 25.41 -10.41
CA PRO A 148 -14.04 25.80 -9.49
C PRO A 148 -15.33 24.97 -9.58
N ASP A 149 -15.64 24.44 -10.76
CA ASP A 149 -16.85 23.66 -11.02
C ASP A 149 -16.59 22.14 -11.08
N THR A 150 -15.35 21.70 -10.83
CA THR A 150 -15.01 20.27 -10.86
C THR A 150 -15.40 19.60 -9.55
N THR A 151 -16.50 18.85 -9.63
CA THR A 151 -16.93 17.93 -8.56
C THR A 151 -16.20 16.59 -8.67
N PRO A 152 -16.09 15.81 -7.57
CA PRO A 152 -15.59 14.43 -7.64
C PRO A 152 -16.35 13.55 -8.67
N LYS A 153 -17.63 13.85 -8.89
CA LYS A 153 -18.49 13.15 -9.85
C LYS A 153 -18.19 13.49 -11.30
N SER A 154 -18.13 14.78 -11.66
CA SER A 154 -17.76 15.20 -13.02
C SER A 154 -16.36 14.70 -13.34
N HIS A 155 -15.42 14.78 -12.39
CA HIS A 155 -14.06 14.24 -12.53
C HIS A 155 -14.05 12.75 -12.94
N ILE A 156 -14.75 11.87 -12.22
CA ILE A 156 -14.80 10.44 -12.61
C ILE A 156 -15.49 10.24 -13.97
N ILE A 157 -16.59 10.95 -14.24
CA ILE A 157 -17.35 10.82 -15.49
C ILE A 157 -16.49 11.22 -16.69
N GLU A 158 -15.81 12.35 -16.57
CA GLU A 158 -15.18 13.05 -17.68
C GLU A 158 -13.72 12.65 -17.86
N GLU A 159 -12.98 12.34 -16.80
CA GLU A 159 -11.54 12.12 -16.88
C GLU A 159 -11.16 10.64 -16.89
N TRP A 160 -12.05 9.74 -16.46
CA TRP A 160 -11.78 8.30 -16.42
C TRP A 160 -12.66 7.52 -17.40
N ARG A 161 -12.49 7.74 -18.72
CA ARG A 161 -13.38 7.20 -19.78
C ARG A 161 -12.98 5.84 -20.35
N ASP A 162 -11.76 5.38 -20.09
CA ASP A 162 -11.25 4.12 -20.67
C ASP A 162 -12.11 2.92 -20.24
N GLN A 163 -12.51 2.10 -21.23
CA GLN A 163 -13.49 1.04 -21.01
C GLN A 163 -12.92 -0.15 -20.26
N ASP A 164 -11.68 -0.55 -20.56
CA ASP A 164 -11.02 -1.68 -19.91
C ASP A 164 -10.71 -1.33 -18.45
N LEU A 165 -10.24 -0.11 -18.21
CA LEU A 165 -10.05 0.41 -16.87
C LEU A 165 -11.37 0.44 -16.08
N ARG A 166 -12.45 0.99 -16.64
CA ARG A 166 -13.78 1.00 -15.97
C ARG A 166 -14.36 -0.39 -15.75
N ALA A 167 -14.02 -1.36 -16.59
CA ALA A 167 -14.45 -2.75 -16.44
C ALA A 167 -13.62 -3.50 -15.38
N GLY A 168 -12.37 -3.11 -15.16
CA GLY A 168 -11.42 -3.81 -14.32
C GLY A 168 -11.15 -3.18 -12.95
N ALA A 169 -11.33 -1.87 -12.78
CA ALA A 169 -10.96 -1.14 -11.56
C ALA A 169 -12.16 -0.46 -10.89
N ILE A 170 -12.05 -0.31 -9.58
CA ILE A 170 -12.84 0.62 -8.78
C ILE A 170 -12.14 1.97 -8.83
N ILE A 171 -12.90 3.04 -9.04
CA ILE A 171 -12.38 4.42 -9.03
C ILE A 171 -13.15 5.18 -7.97
N VAL A 172 -12.45 5.89 -7.10
CA VAL A 172 -13.06 6.76 -6.10
C VAL A 172 -12.41 8.14 -6.15
N ALA A 173 -13.19 9.18 -5.89
CA ALA A 173 -12.73 10.54 -5.84
C ALA A 173 -13.14 11.16 -4.48
N PRO A 174 -12.19 11.52 -3.62
CA PRO A 174 -12.47 12.19 -2.36
C PRO A 174 -12.98 13.62 -2.59
N PRO A 175 -13.76 14.19 -1.65
CA PRO A 175 -14.17 15.60 -1.69
C PRO A 175 -13.02 16.47 -1.17
N MET A 176 -12.07 16.82 -2.06
CA MET A 176 -10.92 17.62 -1.63
C MET A 176 -11.37 19.01 -1.11
N PRO A 177 -10.63 19.62 -0.18
CA PRO A 177 -10.94 20.98 0.28
C PRO A 177 -11.00 21.99 -0.86
N GLU A 178 -11.82 23.04 -0.74
CA GLU A 178 -11.83 24.13 -1.73
C GLU A 178 -10.47 24.86 -1.80
N ASP A 179 -9.79 24.99 -0.65
CA ASP A 179 -8.45 25.54 -0.57
C ASP A 179 -7.40 24.48 -0.98
N PHE A 180 -6.89 24.61 -2.20
CA PHE A 180 -5.87 23.72 -2.74
C PHE A 180 -4.53 23.77 -1.99
N SER A 181 -4.24 24.85 -1.26
CA SER A 181 -2.99 24.98 -0.51
C SER A 181 -2.86 23.96 0.63
N ILE A 182 -3.99 23.43 1.11
CA ILE A 182 -4.05 22.42 2.17
C ILE A 182 -4.26 20.99 1.66
N TRP A 183 -4.19 20.74 0.35
CA TRP A 183 -4.39 19.39 -0.20
C TRP A 183 -3.32 18.39 0.22
N SER A 184 -2.11 18.86 0.49
CA SER A 184 -0.96 18.00 0.83
C SER A 184 -0.72 17.85 2.33
N VAL A 185 -1.58 18.42 3.17
CA VAL A 185 -1.44 18.35 4.64
C VAL A 185 -2.61 17.61 5.28
N ALA A 186 -2.42 17.14 6.52
CA ALA A 186 -3.47 16.50 7.31
C ALA A 186 -4.57 17.48 7.75
N GLY A 187 -4.19 18.72 8.09
CA GLY A 187 -5.10 19.68 8.71
C GLY A 187 -5.44 19.34 10.16
N THR A 188 -6.56 19.88 10.66
CA THR A 188 -7.09 19.64 12.01
C THR A 188 -8.53 19.14 11.94
N ALA A 189 -9.14 18.80 13.08
CA ALA A 189 -10.56 18.43 13.14
C ALA A 189 -11.48 19.55 12.61
N GLU A 190 -11.13 20.81 12.89
CA GLU A 190 -11.89 22.00 12.47
C GLU A 190 -11.62 22.39 11.01
N ASN A 191 -10.42 22.10 10.50
CA ASN A 191 -10.04 22.38 9.12
C ASN A 191 -9.24 21.21 8.51
N PRO A 192 -9.91 20.12 8.11
CA PRO A 192 -9.21 18.97 7.56
C PRO A 192 -8.56 19.25 6.21
N GLY A 193 -7.32 18.82 6.05
CA GLY A 193 -6.57 18.91 4.80
C GLY A 193 -6.79 17.70 3.90
N GLY A 194 -6.27 17.76 2.67
CA GLY A 194 -6.48 16.73 1.65
C GLY A 194 -5.94 15.34 2.04
N VAL A 195 -4.88 15.26 2.85
CA VAL A 195 -4.39 13.98 3.39
C VAL A 195 -5.48 13.28 4.21
N ALA A 196 -6.22 14.01 5.03
CA ALA A 196 -7.29 13.45 5.85
C ALA A 196 -8.44 12.92 4.99
N TYR A 197 -8.86 13.67 3.97
CA TYR A 197 -9.90 13.23 3.01
C TYR A 197 -9.50 11.97 2.25
N VAL A 198 -8.28 11.94 1.69
CA VAL A 198 -7.77 10.79 0.92
C VAL A 198 -7.68 9.55 1.78
N LEU A 199 -7.10 9.65 2.98
CA LEU A 199 -6.92 8.50 3.86
C LEU A 199 -8.23 8.01 4.48
N THR A 200 -9.17 8.91 4.78
CA THR A 200 -10.49 8.52 5.31
C THR A 200 -11.33 7.88 4.22
N THR A 201 -11.28 8.40 2.98
CA THR A 201 -11.88 7.76 1.81
C THR A 201 -11.31 6.36 1.59
N PHE A 202 -9.98 6.21 1.65
CA PHE A 202 -9.36 4.88 1.54
C PHE A 202 -9.83 3.94 2.64
N ASN A 203 -9.92 4.43 3.89
CA ASN A 203 -10.40 3.64 5.01
C ASN A 203 -11.81 3.10 4.75
N ASP A 204 -12.78 3.97 4.42
CA ASP A 204 -14.17 3.56 4.15
C ASP A 204 -14.26 2.59 2.96
N VAL A 205 -13.58 2.90 1.86
CA VAL A 205 -13.55 2.05 0.66
C VAL A 205 -12.99 0.66 0.96
N SER A 206 -11.94 0.57 1.79
CA SER A 206 -11.32 -0.69 2.17
C SER A 206 -12.23 -1.64 2.97
N GLN A 207 -13.33 -1.13 3.53
CA GLN A 207 -14.36 -1.92 4.24
C GLN A 207 -15.58 -2.22 3.35
N LYS A 208 -15.92 -1.33 2.41
CA LYS A 208 -17.13 -1.46 1.56
C LYS A 208 -16.89 -2.19 0.25
N TYR A 209 -15.68 -2.11 -0.30
CA TYR A 209 -15.35 -2.66 -1.59
C TYR A 209 -14.30 -3.76 -1.48
N ALA A 210 -14.52 -4.86 -2.21
CA ALA A 210 -13.60 -5.99 -2.30
C ALA A 210 -12.34 -5.61 -3.11
N ILE A 211 -11.48 -4.78 -2.53
CA ILE A 211 -10.29 -4.24 -3.17
C ILE A 211 -9.10 -5.20 -3.06
N ASP A 212 -8.17 -5.05 -3.99
CA ASP A 212 -6.84 -5.65 -3.94
C ASP A 212 -5.90 -4.62 -3.31
N PHE A 213 -5.43 -4.90 -2.09
CA PHE A 213 -4.57 -3.99 -1.34
C PHE A 213 -3.18 -3.86 -1.95
N ASP A 214 -2.76 -4.81 -2.79
CA ASP A 214 -1.52 -4.71 -3.55
C ASP A 214 -1.74 -4.03 -4.91
N ARG A 215 -2.94 -3.52 -5.20
CA ARG A 215 -3.28 -2.77 -6.40
C ARG A 215 -4.11 -1.53 -6.09
N VAL A 216 -3.70 -0.79 -5.07
CA VAL A 216 -4.25 0.54 -4.72
C VAL A 216 -3.35 1.62 -5.27
N TYR A 217 -3.87 2.45 -6.17
CA TYR A 217 -3.13 3.52 -6.83
C TYR A 217 -3.67 4.88 -6.39
N LEU A 218 -2.76 5.82 -6.13
CA LEU A 218 -3.13 7.22 -5.92
C LEU A 218 -2.91 7.96 -7.23
N ALA A 219 -3.96 8.58 -7.75
CA ALA A 219 -3.91 9.30 -9.02
C ALA A 219 -4.27 10.77 -8.81
N GLY A 220 -3.59 11.67 -9.52
CA GLY A 220 -3.93 13.09 -9.57
C GLY A 220 -4.14 13.55 -11.00
N ARG A 221 -4.94 14.60 -11.18
CA ARG A 221 -5.02 15.34 -12.44
C ARG A 221 -4.67 16.81 -12.22
N GLY A 222 -3.93 17.42 -13.14
CA GLY A 222 -3.51 18.84 -13.05
C GLY A 222 -2.84 19.14 -11.72
N THR A 223 -3.38 20.09 -10.94
CA THR A 223 -2.86 20.44 -9.60
C THR A 223 -2.98 19.28 -8.60
N GLY A 224 -3.95 18.37 -8.80
CA GLY A 224 -4.06 17.13 -8.04
C GLY A 224 -2.86 16.18 -8.18
N VAL A 225 -2.02 16.32 -9.22
CA VAL A 225 -0.80 15.52 -9.38
C VAL A 225 0.21 15.83 -8.28
N ALA A 226 0.46 17.12 -8.00
CA ALA A 226 1.38 17.53 -6.94
C ALA A 226 0.89 17.05 -5.57
N ALA A 227 -0.43 17.13 -5.31
CA ALA A 227 -1.03 16.61 -4.09
C ALA A 227 -0.88 15.08 -3.97
N ALA A 228 -1.13 14.33 -5.05
CA ALA A 228 -0.97 12.88 -5.06
C ALA A 228 0.48 12.46 -4.75
N ILE A 229 1.47 13.12 -5.36
CA ILE A 229 2.89 12.87 -5.10
C ILE A 229 3.23 13.21 -3.63
N ALA A 230 2.83 14.39 -3.15
CA ALA A 230 3.09 14.79 -1.76
C ALA A 230 2.43 13.85 -0.74
N ILE A 231 1.18 13.45 -0.94
CA ILE A 231 0.49 12.51 -0.03
C ILE A 231 1.20 11.15 -0.04
N ALA A 232 1.57 10.65 -1.22
CA ALA A 232 2.19 9.35 -1.33
C ALA A 232 3.58 9.31 -0.67
N SER A 233 4.34 10.42 -0.67
CA SER A 233 5.63 10.48 0.02
C SER A 233 5.50 10.37 1.55
N LEU A 234 4.33 10.69 2.11
CA LEU A 234 4.02 10.52 3.55
C LEU A 234 3.64 9.08 3.90
N PHE A 235 3.25 8.29 2.90
CA PHE A 235 2.78 6.92 3.06
C PHE A 235 3.37 6.02 1.96
N PRO A 236 4.71 5.94 1.87
CA PRO A 236 5.42 5.38 0.70
C PRO A 236 5.15 3.89 0.48
N ASP A 237 4.44 3.26 1.40
CA ASP A 237 4.20 1.84 1.45
C ASP A 237 2.69 1.50 1.34
N ARG A 238 1.81 2.50 1.25
CA ARG A 238 0.34 2.29 1.21
C ARG A 238 -0.22 2.09 -0.19
N PHE A 239 0.51 2.52 -1.21
CA PHE A 239 0.08 2.49 -2.59
C PHE A 239 0.97 1.56 -3.43
N ALA A 240 0.40 0.97 -4.47
CA ALA A 240 1.10 0.23 -5.51
C ALA A 240 1.85 1.15 -6.47
N GLY A 241 1.39 2.40 -6.61
CA GLY A 241 2.04 3.41 -7.43
C GLY A 241 1.26 4.72 -7.44
N VAL A 242 1.90 5.78 -7.95
CA VAL A 242 1.29 7.11 -8.13
C VAL A 242 1.16 7.45 -9.60
N ILE A 243 -0.01 7.94 -10.01
CA ILE A 243 -0.32 8.26 -11.40
C ILE A 243 -0.57 9.77 -11.52
N GLY A 244 0.31 10.48 -12.21
CA GLY A 244 0.08 11.86 -12.62
C GLY A 244 -0.59 11.92 -13.99
N ARG A 245 -1.65 12.70 -14.14
CA ARG A 245 -2.34 12.90 -15.43
C ARG A 245 -2.47 14.38 -15.75
N ALA A 246 -1.95 14.81 -16.90
CA ALA A 246 -2.05 16.20 -17.36
C ALA A 246 -1.69 17.24 -16.27
N GLY A 247 -0.66 16.96 -15.47
CA GLY A 247 -0.24 17.78 -14.34
C GLY A 247 1.20 17.46 -13.92
N ASP A 248 1.74 18.19 -12.97
CA ASP A 248 3.17 18.16 -12.65
C ASP A 248 3.48 17.69 -11.21
N ALA A 249 4.69 17.19 -10.95
CA ALA A 249 5.04 16.51 -9.69
C ALA A 249 5.17 17.42 -8.45
N GLY A 250 5.12 18.74 -8.62
CA GLY A 250 5.39 19.71 -7.55
C GLY A 250 6.86 19.72 -7.11
N ASN A 251 7.13 20.01 -5.84
CA ASN A 251 8.49 20.13 -5.27
C ASN A 251 8.85 18.98 -4.31
N THR A 252 8.06 17.91 -4.29
CA THR A 252 8.26 16.78 -3.37
C THR A 252 9.56 16.03 -3.68
N SER A 253 10.38 15.77 -2.65
CA SER A 253 11.59 14.95 -2.78
C SER A 253 11.24 13.49 -3.13
N PRO A 254 11.93 12.85 -4.10
CA PRO A 254 11.70 11.45 -4.45
C PRO A 254 12.34 10.43 -3.49
N GLU A 255 12.97 10.86 -2.38
CA GLU A 255 13.74 9.96 -1.51
C GLU A 255 12.93 8.83 -0.88
N ASN A 256 11.63 9.07 -0.64
CA ASN A 256 10.71 8.06 -0.12
C ASN A 256 10.04 7.20 -1.21
N PHE A 257 10.44 7.34 -2.48
CA PHE A 257 9.82 6.64 -3.61
C PHE A 257 10.55 5.36 -4.04
N GLN A 258 11.52 4.84 -3.27
CA GLN A 258 12.29 3.64 -3.65
C GLN A 258 11.40 2.45 -4.08
N ASN A 259 10.34 2.18 -3.33
CA ASN A 259 9.42 1.07 -3.58
C ASN A 259 8.04 1.54 -4.08
N LEU A 260 7.94 2.79 -4.53
CA LEU A 260 6.69 3.42 -4.95
C LEU A 260 6.86 3.96 -6.37
N PRO A 261 6.52 3.16 -7.40
CA PRO A 261 6.69 3.57 -8.78
C PRO A 261 5.72 4.71 -9.16
N THR A 262 6.13 5.53 -10.11
CA THR A 262 5.36 6.68 -10.60
C THR A 262 5.16 6.63 -12.11
N TYR A 263 3.99 7.07 -12.57
CA TYR A 263 3.66 7.19 -13.99
C TYR A 263 3.06 8.56 -14.28
N PHE A 264 3.66 9.32 -15.18
CA PHE A 264 3.17 10.62 -15.61
C PHE A 264 2.63 10.53 -17.05
N ALA A 265 1.29 10.41 -17.17
CA ALA A 265 0.52 10.54 -18.42
C ALA A 265 0.31 12.02 -18.73
N GLY A 266 1.27 12.60 -19.46
CA GLY A 266 1.48 14.04 -19.44
C GLY A 266 2.23 14.46 -18.17
N GLY A 267 3.07 15.49 -18.30
CA GLY A 267 3.93 15.97 -17.23
C GLY A 267 4.75 17.15 -17.71
N GLY A 268 5.09 18.06 -16.79
CA GLY A 268 5.82 19.28 -17.10
C GLY A 268 7.29 19.20 -16.71
N GLY A 269 7.86 20.36 -16.40
CA GLY A 269 9.25 20.47 -15.97
C GLY A 269 9.51 19.78 -14.64
N GLN A 270 8.55 19.78 -13.71
CA GLN A 270 8.73 19.20 -12.38
C GLN A 270 8.71 17.67 -12.41
N ALA A 271 7.92 17.05 -13.29
CA ALA A 271 7.92 15.60 -13.51
C ALA A 271 9.24 15.15 -14.12
N THR A 272 9.78 15.95 -15.05
CA THR A 272 11.13 15.73 -15.59
C THR A 272 12.22 15.88 -14.52
N ALA A 273 12.11 16.89 -13.66
CA ALA A 273 13.02 17.08 -12.54
C ALA A 273 12.91 15.95 -11.51
N PHE A 274 11.70 15.48 -11.24
CA PHE A 274 11.44 14.34 -10.36
C PHE A 274 12.04 13.04 -10.92
N ASP A 275 11.86 12.74 -12.22
CA ASP A 275 12.50 11.60 -12.89
C ASP A 275 14.04 11.70 -12.85
N THR A 276 14.58 12.91 -13.04
CA THR A 276 16.04 13.11 -12.94
C THR A 276 16.54 12.85 -11.52
N ALA A 277 15.84 13.38 -10.51
CA ALA A 277 16.20 13.24 -9.11
C ALA A 277 16.07 11.79 -8.62
N ILE A 278 14.99 11.09 -8.96
CA ILE A 278 14.77 9.69 -8.55
C ILE A 278 15.82 8.76 -9.19
N ARG A 279 16.21 9.01 -10.44
CA ARG A 279 17.32 8.29 -11.10
C ARG A 279 18.67 8.57 -10.45
N SER A 280 18.91 9.79 -9.99
CA SER A 280 20.15 10.15 -9.29
C SER A 280 20.29 9.42 -7.94
N LEU A 281 19.18 9.02 -7.33
CA LEU A 281 19.14 8.16 -6.14
C LEU A 281 19.34 6.67 -6.47
N GLY A 282 19.42 6.30 -7.75
CA GLY A 282 19.57 4.92 -8.20
C GLY A 282 18.25 4.17 -8.40
N PHE A 283 17.11 4.87 -8.37
CA PHE A 283 15.79 4.26 -8.53
C PHE A 283 15.32 4.38 -9.99
N ASP A 284 15.03 3.24 -10.63
CA ASP A 284 14.52 3.18 -12.01
C ASP A 284 13.02 2.85 -12.03
N ASN A 285 12.22 3.71 -11.41
CA ASN A 285 10.79 3.46 -11.18
C ASN A 285 9.88 4.66 -11.48
N CYS A 286 10.37 5.66 -12.22
CA CYS A 286 9.57 6.75 -12.77
C CYS A 286 9.39 6.57 -14.27
N THR A 287 8.14 6.61 -14.73
CA THR A 287 7.78 6.54 -16.15
C THR A 287 7.21 7.87 -16.60
N LEU A 288 7.84 8.51 -17.58
CA LEU A 288 7.33 9.69 -18.26
C LEU A 288 6.72 9.27 -19.60
N ASP A 289 5.40 9.44 -19.74
CA ASP A 289 4.70 9.24 -21.00
C ASP A 289 3.89 10.51 -21.35
N PRO A 290 4.50 11.48 -22.06
CA PRO A 290 3.84 12.75 -22.35
C PRO A 290 2.60 12.61 -23.24
N THR A 291 2.39 11.44 -23.87
CA THR A 291 1.22 11.14 -24.70
C THR A 291 0.26 10.11 -24.08
N GLY A 292 0.52 9.71 -22.83
CA GLY A 292 -0.17 8.61 -22.18
C GLY A 292 -1.66 8.84 -22.02
N LEU A 293 -2.45 7.82 -22.31
CA LEU A 293 -3.91 7.81 -22.20
C LEU A 293 -4.36 6.79 -21.14
N GLY A 294 -5.68 6.72 -20.90
CA GLY A 294 -6.25 5.82 -19.90
C GLY A 294 -5.89 4.34 -20.09
N LYS A 295 -5.77 3.87 -21.35
CA LYS A 295 -5.32 2.51 -21.67
C LYS A 295 -3.86 2.25 -21.24
N ASP A 296 -3.00 3.26 -21.30
CA ASP A 296 -1.58 3.14 -21.00
C ASP A 296 -1.39 3.14 -19.48
N VAL A 297 -2.14 3.99 -18.78
CA VAL A 297 -2.31 3.93 -17.31
C VAL A 297 -2.80 2.56 -16.87
N TRP A 298 -3.84 2.00 -17.53
CA TRP A 298 -4.35 0.68 -17.20
C TRP A 298 -3.31 -0.43 -17.38
N ASN A 299 -2.58 -0.43 -18.49
CA ASN A 299 -1.51 -1.38 -18.76
C ASN A 299 -0.36 -1.28 -17.73
N TRP A 300 0.01 -0.05 -17.37
CA TRP A 300 0.99 0.20 -16.33
C TRP A 300 0.53 -0.35 -14.97
N MET A 301 -0.71 -0.09 -14.56
CA MET A 301 -1.29 -0.67 -13.34
C MET A 301 -1.29 -2.21 -13.34
N GLN A 302 -1.46 -2.87 -14.49
CA GLN A 302 -1.42 -4.34 -14.52
C GLN A 302 -0.02 -4.90 -14.23
N SER A 303 1.03 -4.14 -14.58
CA SER A 303 2.43 -4.53 -14.42
C SER A 303 3.08 -4.05 -13.12
N HIS A 304 2.43 -3.16 -12.36
CA HIS A 304 2.99 -2.55 -11.16
C HIS A 304 2.13 -2.80 -9.90
N PRO A 305 1.82 -4.06 -9.53
CA PRO A 305 1.30 -4.31 -8.19
C PRO A 305 2.35 -3.93 -7.13
N ARG A 306 1.88 -3.52 -5.96
CA ARG A 306 2.71 -3.19 -4.81
C ARG A 306 3.57 -4.39 -4.43
N ILE A 307 4.85 -4.13 -4.18
CA ILE A 307 5.74 -5.08 -3.51
C ILE A 307 5.54 -4.89 -2.01
N SER A 308 4.70 -5.71 -1.38
CA SER A 308 4.29 -5.50 0.01
C SER A 308 5.36 -5.82 1.05
N ASN A 309 6.32 -6.67 0.69
CA ASN A 309 7.46 -7.06 1.53
C ASN A 309 8.77 -6.83 0.73
N PRO A 310 9.17 -5.57 0.46
CA PRO A 310 10.39 -5.31 -0.30
C PRO A 310 11.62 -5.72 0.52
N MET A 311 12.68 -6.21 -0.12
CA MET A 311 13.93 -6.60 0.57
C MET A 311 14.82 -5.40 0.90
N GLU A 312 14.51 -4.22 0.39
CA GLU A 312 15.29 -3.01 0.57
C GLU A 312 14.34 -1.83 0.76
N VAL A 313 14.62 -0.99 1.75
CA VAL A 313 13.77 0.14 2.13
C VAL A 313 14.62 1.33 2.51
N THR A 314 14.22 2.51 2.04
CA THR A 314 14.72 3.80 2.50
C THR A 314 13.56 4.60 3.08
N LEU A 315 13.83 5.32 4.17
CA LEU A 315 12.93 6.29 4.76
C LEU A 315 13.72 7.54 5.15
N VAL A 316 13.29 8.68 4.61
CA VAL A 316 13.57 10.01 5.12
C VAL A 316 12.35 10.43 5.93
N PRO A 317 12.42 10.41 7.27
CA PRO A 317 11.28 10.76 8.10
C PRO A 317 10.97 12.26 8.02
N GLY A 318 9.70 12.60 8.27
CA GLY A 318 9.21 13.98 8.32
C GLY A 318 8.59 14.34 9.67
N ALA A 319 8.02 15.54 9.74
CA ALA A 319 7.43 16.11 10.95
C ALA A 319 5.89 16.18 10.87
N PRO A 320 5.13 15.34 11.59
CA PRO A 320 5.56 14.14 12.33
C PRO A 320 5.64 12.87 11.47
N PHE A 321 5.29 12.96 10.17
CA PHE A 321 5.27 11.86 9.22
C PHE A 321 5.97 12.25 7.89
N PRO A 322 6.44 11.28 7.08
CA PRO A 322 6.40 9.84 7.33
C PRO A 322 7.33 9.44 8.48
N ASN A 323 6.96 8.42 9.23
CA ASN A 323 7.83 7.80 10.24
C ASN A 323 7.95 6.28 10.04
N ARG A 324 7.41 5.77 8.93
CA ARG A 324 7.39 4.36 8.60
C ARG A 324 7.47 4.17 7.09
N ALA A 325 8.23 3.17 6.67
CA ALA A 325 8.21 2.64 5.32
C ALA A 325 8.22 1.11 5.39
N SER A 326 7.16 0.46 4.94
CA SER A 326 7.03 -1.00 4.94
C SER A 326 7.27 -1.63 6.32
N TRP A 327 8.39 -2.34 6.48
CA TRP A 327 8.75 -3.07 7.69
C TRP A 327 9.67 -2.28 8.63
N ILE A 328 10.05 -1.04 8.31
CA ILE A 328 10.86 -0.19 9.20
C ILE A 328 10.05 1.01 9.69
N GLN A 329 10.14 1.29 10.99
CA GLN A 329 9.53 2.45 11.63
C GLN A 329 10.53 3.12 12.55
N VAL A 330 10.51 4.44 12.56
CA VAL A 330 11.26 5.28 13.48
C VAL A 330 10.29 6.03 14.40
N PRO A 331 10.74 6.48 15.59
CA PRO A 331 9.97 7.43 16.39
C PRO A 331 9.61 8.67 15.57
N PRO A 332 8.45 9.32 15.83
CA PRO A 332 8.12 10.59 15.20
C PRO A 332 9.25 11.61 15.40
N THR A 333 9.57 12.37 14.35
CA THR A 333 10.61 13.40 14.40
C THR A 333 10.00 14.79 14.43
N ASP A 334 10.76 15.77 14.90
CA ASP A 334 10.39 17.19 14.84
C ASP A 334 10.75 17.85 13.50
N GLY A 335 11.41 17.11 12.59
CA GLY A 335 11.87 17.58 11.30
C GLY A 335 13.01 18.61 11.34
N GLN A 336 13.58 18.90 12.51
CA GLN A 336 14.69 19.85 12.64
C GLN A 336 16.03 19.20 12.30
N THR A 337 16.18 17.92 12.64
CA THR A 337 17.37 17.14 12.34
C THR A 337 17.17 16.38 11.03
N ALA A 338 18.08 16.57 10.07
CA ALA A 338 18.11 15.73 8.88
C ALA A 338 18.33 14.28 9.30
N ALA A 339 17.36 13.43 8.97
CA ALA A 339 17.34 12.04 9.37
C ALA A 339 17.12 11.16 8.14
N ARG A 340 17.74 9.98 8.13
CA ARG A 340 17.56 8.98 7.10
C ARG A 340 17.89 7.61 7.64
N ILE A 341 17.09 6.63 7.26
CA ILE A 341 17.36 5.21 7.51
C ILE A 341 17.21 4.43 6.21
N HIS A 342 18.15 3.53 6.00
CA HIS A 342 18.22 2.64 4.86
C HIS A 342 18.46 1.22 5.37
N ALA A 343 17.66 0.27 4.92
CA ALA A 343 17.75 -1.09 5.38
C ALA A 343 17.61 -2.10 4.24
N THR A 344 18.40 -3.17 4.29
CA THR A 344 18.40 -4.29 3.35
C THR A 344 18.24 -5.60 4.09
N ILE A 345 17.64 -6.60 3.43
CA ILE A 345 17.48 -7.95 3.93
C ILE A 345 18.15 -8.93 2.97
N ASP A 346 19.05 -9.75 3.51
CA ASP A 346 19.56 -10.94 2.87
C ASP A 346 18.96 -12.18 3.54
N ARG A 347 17.96 -12.76 2.87
CA ARG A 347 17.25 -13.94 3.35
C ARG A 347 18.13 -15.21 3.37
N ALA A 348 19.18 -15.27 2.54
CA ALA A 348 20.06 -16.45 2.50
C ALA A 348 20.90 -16.57 3.78
N THR A 349 21.28 -15.44 4.36
CA THR A 349 22.04 -15.37 5.62
C THR A 349 21.18 -15.02 6.83
N ASN A 350 19.88 -14.75 6.62
CA ASN A 350 18.95 -14.26 7.63
C ASN A 350 19.42 -12.94 8.28
N THR A 351 20.02 -12.07 7.45
CA THR A 351 20.66 -10.83 7.89
C THR A 351 19.86 -9.61 7.44
N ILE A 352 19.70 -8.65 8.34
CA ILE A 352 19.16 -7.33 8.09
C ILE A 352 20.28 -6.33 8.34
N THR A 353 20.65 -5.55 7.33
CA THR A 353 21.62 -4.45 7.49
C THR A 353 20.88 -3.14 7.51
N VAL A 354 21.09 -2.34 8.55
CA VAL A 354 20.44 -1.05 8.77
C VAL A 354 21.52 0.01 8.91
N ASN A 355 21.49 1.00 8.03
CA ASN A 355 22.34 2.17 8.07
C ASN A 355 21.49 3.42 8.21
N GLY A 356 21.91 4.37 9.03
CA GLY A 356 21.19 5.62 9.15
C GLY A 356 21.92 6.70 9.94
N GLU A 357 21.35 7.88 9.90
CA GLU A 357 21.86 9.10 10.53
C GLU A 357 20.68 9.92 11.07
N GLY A 358 20.89 10.63 12.17
CA GLY A 358 19.85 11.45 12.82
C GLY A 358 18.72 10.65 13.47
N ILE A 359 18.94 9.35 13.74
CA ILE A 359 17.95 8.43 14.30
C ILE A 359 18.63 7.60 15.40
N ASP A 360 18.08 7.64 16.61
CA ASP A 360 18.62 6.90 17.76
C ASP A 360 18.06 5.49 17.89
N ASP A 361 16.78 5.30 17.55
CA ASP A 361 16.08 4.03 17.69
C ASP A 361 15.16 3.78 16.50
N PHE A 362 14.97 2.51 16.17
CA PHE A 362 14.02 2.07 15.15
C PHE A 362 13.40 0.73 15.53
N THR A 363 12.26 0.43 14.92
CA THR A 363 11.55 -0.84 15.06
C THR A 363 11.46 -1.52 13.70
N ILE A 364 11.82 -2.79 13.65
CA ILE A 364 11.56 -3.66 12.51
C ILE A 364 10.32 -4.51 12.76
N PHE A 365 9.51 -4.70 11.72
CA PHE A 365 8.35 -5.57 11.70
C PHE A 365 8.60 -6.71 10.73
N LEU A 366 8.46 -7.95 11.16
CA LEU A 366 8.94 -9.12 10.42
C LEU A 366 7.83 -10.12 10.12
N ASN A 367 8.05 -10.87 9.05
CA ASN A 367 7.30 -12.07 8.68
C ASN A 367 8.21 -13.04 7.91
N ASP A 368 7.68 -14.23 7.62
CA ASP A 368 8.43 -15.32 7.00
C ASP A 368 8.78 -15.15 5.51
N VAL A 369 8.22 -14.11 4.88
CA VAL A 369 8.63 -13.69 3.52
C VAL A 369 9.96 -12.93 3.62
N LEU A 370 10.11 -12.08 4.64
CA LEU A 370 11.30 -11.26 4.85
C LEU A 370 12.47 -12.09 5.39
N VAL A 371 12.25 -12.86 6.45
CA VAL A 371 13.31 -13.61 7.17
C VAL A 371 12.81 -14.98 7.60
N ASP A 372 13.70 -15.93 7.90
CA ASP A 372 13.36 -17.20 8.53
C ASP A 372 13.27 -17.02 10.05
N LEU A 373 12.04 -16.89 10.57
CA LEU A 373 11.79 -16.67 12.00
C LEU A 373 11.96 -17.93 12.86
N ASP A 374 12.23 -19.09 12.26
CA ASP A 374 12.63 -20.30 13.00
C ASP A 374 14.14 -20.30 13.33
N LYS A 375 14.90 -19.31 12.83
CA LYS A 375 16.33 -19.15 13.04
C LYS A 375 16.65 -17.78 13.65
N PRO A 376 17.81 -17.62 14.32
CA PRO A 376 18.30 -16.30 14.70
C PRO A 376 18.41 -15.37 13.49
N VAL A 377 17.94 -14.15 13.65
CA VAL A 377 18.08 -13.05 12.69
C VAL A 377 19.28 -12.21 13.11
N ILE A 378 20.16 -11.91 12.16
CA ILE A 378 21.30 -11.03 12.38
C ILE A 378 20.88 -9.61 11.99
N VAL A 379 21.00 -8.64 12.89
CA VAL A 379 20.67 -7.23 12.62
C VAL A 379 21.90 -6.36 12.83
N ILE A 380 22.45 -5.85 11.73
CA ILE A 380 23.67 -5.03 11.72
C ILE A 380 23.24 -3.57 11.68
N CYS A 381 23.37 -2.86 12.79
CA CYS A 381 22.97 -1.45 12.96
C CYS A 381 24.21 -0.56 12.89
N ASN A 382 24.39 0.18 11.78
CA ASN A 382 25.58 1.01 11.55
C ASN A 382 26.90 0.26 11.83
N GLY A 383 26.96 -1.02 11.45
CA GLY A 383 28.10 -1.91 11.67
C GLY A 383 28.11 -2.67 13.00
N ALA A 384 27.24 -2.33 13.96
CA ALA A 384 27.09 -3.08 15.21
C ALA A 384 26.15 -4.27 15.04
N GLU A 385 26.66 -5.47 15.27
CA GLU A 385 25.91 -6.72 15.10
C GLU A 385 25.04 -7.04 16.32
N ASN A 386 23.79 -7.44 16.06
CA ASN A 386 22.86 -8.03 17.02
C ASN A 386 22.39 -9.37 16.47
N VAL A 387 22.31 -10.40 17.30
CA VAL A 387 21.84 -11.74 16.89
C VAL A 387 20.71 -12.16 17.81
N ASP A 388 19.50 -12.30 17.24
CA ASP A 388 18.29 -12.50 18.02
C ASP A 388 17.41 -13.61 17.44
N LEU A 389 16.92 -14.50 18.29
CA LEU A 389 15.78 -15.33 17.94
C LEU A 389 14.50 -14.52 18.20
N ILE A 390 13.80 -14.13 17.13
CA ILE A 390 12.63 -13.26 17.21
C ILE A 390 11.37 -14.12 17.00
N PRO A 391 10.58 -14.41 18.05
CA PRO A 391 9.44 -15.30 17.94
C PRO A 391 8.25 -14.61 17.23
N ARG A 392 7.49 -15.41 16.49
CA ARG A 392 6.15 -15.02 16.02
C ARG A 392 5.24 -14.75 17.23
N ASN A 393 4.43 -13.70 17.15
CA ASN A 393 3.63 -13.19 18.25
C ASN A 393 2.24 -12.78 17.75
N LEU A 394 1.21 -13.48 18.25
CA LEU A 394 -0.17 -13.21 17.87
C LEU A 394 -0.62 -11.81 18.28
N LYS A 395 -0.24 -11.33 19.46
CA LYS A 395 -0.63 -9.99 19.92
C LYS A 395 -0.07 -8.92 18.98
N VAL A 396 1.20 -9.04 18.57
CA VAL A 396 1.79 -8.16 17.54
C VAL A 396 0.98 -8.23 16.25
N THR A 397 0.65 -9.43 15.79
CA THR A 397 -0.13 -9.63 14.55
C THR A 397 -1.50 -8.93 14.62
N LEU A 398 -2.21 -9.10 15.74
CA LEU A 398 -3.54 -8.52 15.96
C LEU A 398 -3.49 -7.00 16.16
N ASP A 399 -2.51 -6.49 16.90
CA ASP A 399 -2.26 -5.06 17.06
C ASP A 399 -1.95 -4.42 15.70
N MET A 400 -1.11 -5.04 14.88
CA MET A 400 -0.81 -4.56 13.54
C MET A 400 -2.03 -4.64 12.61
N MET A 401 -2.81 -5.71 12.68
CA MET A 401 -4.07 -5.80 11.93
C MET A 401 -5.03 -4.66 12.31
N TYR A 402 -5.14 -4.32 13.60
CA TYR A 402 -6.05 -3.28 14.08
C TYR A 402 -5.52 -1.87 13.78
N PHE A 403 -4.29 -1.54 14.21
CA PHE A 403 -3.72 -0.20 14.10
C PHE A 403 -3.12 0.13 12.74
N ALA A 404 -2.58 -0.85 12.01
CA ALA A 404 -2.05 -0.65 10.65
C ALA A 404 -3.13 -0.80 9.57
N ARG A 405 -4.40 -0.55 9.93
CA ARG A 405 -5.55 -0.44 9.02
C ARG A 405 -5.85 -1.74 8.25
N SER A 406 -5.55 -2.88 8.86
CA SER A 406 -5.88 -4.24 8.38
C SER A 406 -5.48 -4.53 6.93
N ASP A 407 -4.31 -4.08 6.51
CA ASP A 407 -3.78 -4.33 5.16
C ASP A 407 -3.46 -5.83 4.97
N PRO A 408 -4.25 -6.58 4.17
CA PRO A 408 -4.05 -8.00 3.94
C PRO A 408 -2.73 -8.35 3.24
N GLY A 409 -2.14 -7.39 2.51
CA GLY A 409 -0.84 -7.58 1.85
C GLY A 409 0.35 -7.45 2.80
N LYS A 410 0.13 -6.90 4.02
CA LYS A 410 1.19 -6.55 4.99
C LYS A 410 0.93 -7.13 6.37
N VAL A 411 1.03 -8.45 6.44
CA VAL A 411 0.94 -9.17 7.72
C VAL A 411 2.32 -9.24 8.36
N PHE A 412 2.48 -8.57 9.50
CA PHE A 412 3.65 -8.68 10.35
C PHE A 412 3.31 -9.51 11.58
N VAL A 413 4.15 -10.50 11.86
CA VAL A 413 3.92 -11.46 12.95
C VAL A 413 4.96 -11.34 14.06
N ALA A 414 5.97 -10.49 13.88
CA ALA A 414 6.96 -10.19 14.89
C ALA A 414 7.39 -8.73 14.78
N ASN A 415 7.90 -8.17 15.86
CA ASN A 415 8.63 -6.91 15.82
C ASN A 415 9.74 -6.90 16.87
N LYS A 416 10.72 -6.02 16.66
CA LYS A 416 11.76 -5.74 17.64
C LYS A 416 12.34 -4.35 17.41
N SER A 417 12.61 -3.65 18.50
CA SER A 417 13.29 -2.35 18.48
C SER A 417 14.79 -2.50 18.73
N TYR A 418 15.56 -1.66 18.06
CA TYR A 418 17.01 -1.61 18.11
C TYR A 418 17.48 -0.18 18.28
N HIS A 419 18.55 0.00 19.04
CA HIS A 419 19.32 1.23 19.04
C HIS A 419 20.18 1.30 17.77
N LEU A 420 20.16 2.44 17.09
CA LEU A 420 21.01 2.71 15.95
C LEU A 420 22.20 3.56 16.44
N PRO A 421 23.39 2.95 16.67
CA PRO A 421 24.55 3.72 17.12
C PRO A 421 24.94 4.74 16.04
N PRO A 422 25.65 5.83 16.39
CA PRO A 422 26.13 6.77 15.40
C PRO A 422 26.93 6.08 14.29
N PRO A 423 26.78 6.50 13.02
CA PRO A 423 27.54 5.91 11.93
C PRO A 423 29.04 6.04 12.22
N ALA A 424 29.82 4.99 11.90
CA ALA A 424 31.26 5.03 12.08
C ALA A 424 31.84 6.27 11.38
N SER A 425 32.63 7.08 12.10
CA SER A 425 33.28 8.26 11.55
C SER A 425 34.10 7.88 10.31
N LYS A 426 33.75 8.44 9.15
CA LYS A 426 34.47 8.23 7.89
C LYS A 426 35.91 8.72 7.95
#